data_AF-A0A097QQW9-F1
#
_entry.id   AF-A0A097QQW9-F1
#
_cell.length_a   1.000
_cell.length_b   1.000
_cell.length_c   1.000
_cell.angle_alpha   90.00
_cell.angle_beta   90.00
_cell.angle_gamma   90.00
#
_symmetry.space_group_name_H-M   'P 1'
#
loop_
_entity.id
_entity.type
_entity.pdbx_description
1 polymer ?
#
loop_
_entity_poly.entity_id
_entity_poly.type
_entity_poly.pdbx_seq_one_letter_code
_entity_poly.pdbx_strand_id
1 'polypeptide(L)'
;MKRVKLGHHYYYVVTPGELNGKLRGKNIVLEGEIEDKPVVEFLPMELPSWRTTFRIHGIRVDFAGSPCIGKGDMVKVYGRFLGDAIIATAIETEKALFTTEE
;
A
#
# COMPACT_ATOMS: atom_id res chain seq x y z
N MET A 1 11.64 -3.47 -16.22
CA MET A 1 11.06 -3.48 -14.86
C MET A 1 10.78 -4.91 -14.44
N LYS A 2 11.32 -5.30 -13.28
CA LYS A 2 11.04 -6.60 -12.64
C LYS A 2 9.57 -6.65 -12.23
N ARG A 3 8.95 -7.83 -12.30
CA ARG A 3 7.59 -8.06 -11.78
C ARG A 3 7.63 -9.13 -10.70
N VAL A 4 6.74 -9.01 -9.74
CA VAL A 4 6.48 -10.02 -8.70
C VAL A 4 5.02 -10.43 -8.76
N LYS A 5 4.73 -11.69 -8.45
CA LYS A 5 3.37 -12.21 -8.38
C LYS A 5 2.93 -12.27 -6.91
N LEU A 6 1.74 -11.77 -6.63
CA LEU A 6 1.07 -11.91 -5.33
C LEU A 6 -0.43 -12.14 -5.60
N GLY A 7 -0.99 -13.22 -5.07
CA GLY A 7 -2.34 -13.68 -5.41
C GLY A 7 -2.49 -13.93 -6.93
N HIS A 8 -3.57 -13.41 -7.51
CA HIS A 8 -3.84 -13.51 -8.95
C HIS A 8 -3.22 -12.38 -9.78
N HIS A 9 -2.47 -11.47 -9.15
CA HIS A 9 -1.95 -10.26 -9.77
C HIS A 9 -0.42 -10.27 -9.95
N TYR A 10 0.02 -9.54 -10.99
CA TYR A 10 1.42 -9.18 -11.19
C TYR A 10 1.64 -7.70 -10.88
N TYR A 11 2.66 -7.42 -10.08
CA TYR A 11 3.03 -6.08 -9.65
C TYR A 11 4.38 -5.72 -10.23
N TYR A 12 4.50 -4.50 -10.77
CA TYR A 12 5.78 -3.96 -11.18
C TYR A 12 6.56 -3.51 -9.95
N VAL A 13 7.78 -4.01 -9.78
CA VAL A 13 8.70 -3.49 -8.75
C VAL A 13 9.20 -2.14 -9.21
N VAL A 14 8.97 -1.11 -8.39
CA VAL A 14 9.30 0.27 -8.69
C VAL A 14 10.02 0.94 -7.54
N THR A 15 10.88 1.89 -7.89
CA THR A 15 11.53 2.83 -6.98
C THR A 15 10.76 4.15 -6.96
N PRO A 16 10.96 5.01 -5.95
CA PRO A 16 10.30 6.32 -5.88
C PRO A 16 10.55 7.19 -7.11
N GLY A 17 11.77 7.15 -7.67
CA GLY A 17 12.12 7.91 -8.88
C GLY A 17 11.44 7.44 -10.16
N GLU A 18 10.89 6.22 -10.16
CA GLU A 18 10.13 5.68 -11.29
C GLU A 18 8.64 6.04 -11.23
N LEU A 19 8.14 6.54 -10.08
CA LEU A 19 6.76 6.96 -9.92
C LEU A 19 6.48 8.21 -10.75
N ASN A 20 5.84 7.98 -11.90
CA ASN A 20 5.40 9.05 -12.80
C ASN A 20 4.07 8.66 -13.46
N GLY A 21 3.52 9.59 -14.25
CA GLY A 21 2.21 9.42 -14.90
C GLY A 21 2.07 8.17 -15.77
N LYS A 22 3.17 7.56 -16.27
CA LYS A 22 3.12 6.32 -17.07
C LYS A 22 2.71 5.09 -16.26
N LEU A 23 2.91 5.12 -14.94
CA LEU A 23 2.54 4.03 -14.04
C LEU A 23 1.12 4.17 -13.48
N ARG A 24 0.43 5.28 -13.77
CA ARG A 24 -0.94 5.49 -13.31
C ARG A 24 -1.86 4.37 -13.80
N GLY A 25 -2.62 3.80 -12.88
CA GLY A 25 -3.52 2.68 -13.08
C GLY A 25 -2.86 1.30 -13.11
N LYS A 26 -1.53 1.19 -12.99
CA LYS A 26 -0.80 -0.08 -12.94
C LYS A 26 -0.70 -0.61 -11.50
N ASN A 27 -0.61 -1.94 -11.39
CA ASN A 27 -0.28 -2.61 -10.14
C ASN A 27 1.22 -2.54 -9.90
N ILE A 28 1.62 -1.96 -8.77
CA ILE A 28 3.01 -1.74 -8.40
C ILE A 28 3.30 -2.34 -7.03
N VAL A 29 4.58 -2.63 -6.77
CA VAL A 29 5.10 -2.79 -5.43
C VAL A 29 6.16 -1.72 -5.19
N LEU A 30 5.98 -0.97 -4.10
CA LEU A 30 6.86 0.10 -3.67
C LEU A 30 7.32 -0.17 -2.25
N GLU A 31 8.64 -0.18 -2.04
CA GLU A 31 9.25 -0.31 -0.71
C GLU A 31 9.57 1.07 -0.13
N GLY A 32 9.29 1.29 1.15
CA GLY A 32 9.56 2.55 1.81
C GLY A 32 9.32 2.54 3.32
N GLU A 33 9.89 3.55 3.97
CA GLU A 33 9.67 3.82 5.39
C GLU A 33 8.40 4.66 5.57
N ILE A 34 7.57 4.31 6.55
CA ILE A 34 6.37 5.07 6.90
C ILE A 34 6.75 6.43 7.51
N GLU A 35 6.38 7.52 6.83
CA GLU A 35 6.81 8.89 7.15
C GLU A 35 6.06 9.50 8.35
N ASP A 36 4.76 9.25 8.43
CA ASP A 36 3.83 9.82 9.39
C ASP A 36 3.13 8.74 10.23
N LYS A 37 2.47 9.16 11.31
CA LYS A 37 1.70 8.22 12.14
C LYS A 37 0.55 7.67 11.28
N PRO A 38 0.43 6.33 11.09
CA PRO A 38 -0.72 5.77 10.40
C PRO A 38 -2.03 6.13 11.11
N VAL A 39 -3.03 6.47 10.32
CA VAL A 39 -4.38 6.76 10.80
C VAL A 39 -5.26 5.55 10.49
N VAL A 40 -5.85 4.96 11.53
CA VAL A 40 -6.75 3.81 11.43
C VAL A 40 -8.15 4.28 11.81
N GLU A 41 -9.08 4.23 10.86
CA GLU A 41 -10.46 4.67 11.02
C GLU A 41 -11.42 3.48 10.97
N PHE A 42 -12.35 3.45 11.92
CA PHE A 42 -13.50 2.56 11.88
C PHE A 42 -14.61 3.20 11.04
N LEU A 43 -15.14 2.46 10.08
CA LEU A 43 -16.24 2.89 9.22
C LEU A 43 -17.53 2.19 9.67
N PRO A 44 -18.44 2.88 10.39
CA PRO A 44 -19.69 2.32 10.88
C PRO A 44 -20.71 2.23 9.73
N MET A 45 -20.62 1.16 8.95
CA MET A 45 -21.53 0.83 7.84
C MET A 45 -22.32 -0.45 8.17
N GLU A 46 -23.26 -0.85 7.30
CA GLU A 46 -23.98 -2.14 7.44
C GLU A 46 -23.01 -3.34 7.53
N LEU A 47 -21.89 -3.25 6.82
CA LEU A 47 -20.72 -4.10 7.00
C LEU A 47 -19.59 -3.25 7.58
N PRO A 48 -19.36 -3.29 8.91
CA PRO A 48 -18.30 -2.54 9.54
C PRO A 48 -16.93 -2.89 8.98
N SER A 49 -16.10 -1.88 8.75
CA SER A 49 -14.77 -2.06 8.18
C SER A 49 -13.75 -1.10 8.78
N TRP A 50 -12.48 -1.38 8.52
CA TRP A 50 -11.37 -0.54 8.91
C TRP A 50 -10.68 0.02 7.67
N ARG A 51 -10.24 1.26 7.75
CA ARG A 51 -9.37 1.87 6.75
C ARG A 51 -8.11 2.38 7.44
N THR A 52 -6.96 2.09 6.84
CA THR A 52 -5.68 2.62 7.30
C THR A 52 -5.06 3.49 6.22
N THR A 53 -4.59 4.68 6.61
CA THR A 53 -3.91 5.61 5.72
C THR A 53 -2.57 6.07 6.29
N PHE A 54 -1.54 6.13 5.46
CA PHE A 54 -0.20 6.62 5.82
C PHE A 54 0.57 7.07 4.56
N ARG A 55 1.80 7.56 4.71
CA ARG A 55 2.65 7.94 3.58
C ARG A 55 3.96 7.17 3.52
N ILE A 56 4.41 6.90 2.30
CA ILE A 56 5.77 6.48 1.96
C ILE A 56 6.24 7.29 0.75
N HIS A 57 7.44 7.86 0.79
CA HIS A 57 8.01 8.69 -0.29
C HIS A 57 7.08 9.83 -0.75
N GLY A 58 6.35 10.46 0.17
CA GLY A 58 5.34 11.48 -0.11
C GLY A 58 4.05 10.97 -0.78
N ILE A 59 3.93 9.66 -1.04
CA ILE A 59 2.75 9.03 -1.66
C ILE A 59 1.81 8.51 -0.58
N ARG A 60 0.52 8.87 -0.69
CA ARG A 60 -0.49 8.34 0.24
C ARG A 60 -0.78 6.88 -0.06
N VAL A 61 -0.84 6.05 0.97
CA VAL A 61 -1.26 4.66 0.90
C VAL A 61 -2.61 4.54 1.58
N ASP A 62 -3.58 3.97 0.86
CA ASP A 62 -4.92 3.69 1.37
C ASP A 62 -5.11 2.16 1.41
N PHE A 63 -5.34 1.58 2.60
CA PHE A 63 -5.49 0.14 2.81
C PHE A 63 -6.79 -0.19 3.55
N ALA A 64 -7.53 -1.19 3.08
CA ALA A 64 -8.75 -1.65 3.73
C ALA A 64 -8.43 -2.69 4.82
N GLY A 65 -8.18 -2.21 6.03
CA GLY A 65 -7.89 -3.05 7.19
C GLY A 65 -7.23 -2.26 8.30
N SER A 66 -6.78 -2.97 9.34
CA SER A 66 -6.07 -2.41 10.50
C SER A 66 -4.72 -3.14 10.69
N PRO A 67 -3.74 -2.92 9.80
CA PRO A 67 -2.42 -3.52 9.94
C PRO A 67 -1.70 -2.99 11.18
N CYS A 68 -0.92 -3.84 11.84
CA CYS A 68 -0.09 -3.45 12.96
C CYS A 68 1.21 -2.82 12.42
N ILE A 69 1.15 -1.53 12.12
CA ILE A 69 2.25 -0.74 11.55
C ILE A 69 2.35 0.63 12.25
N GLY A 70 3.54 1.22 12.22
CA GLY A 70 3.84 2.51 12.82
C GLY A 70 4.80 3.36 11.99
N LYS A 71 4.95 4.63 12.39
CA LYS A 71 5.94 5.53 11.82
C LYS A 71 7.35 4.93 11.97
N GLY A 72 8.14 4.95 10.90
CA GLY A 72 9.49 4.40 10.85
C GLY A 72 9.55 2.92 10.46
N ASP A 73 8.42 2.24 10.32
CA ASP A 73 8.42 0.85 9.84
C ASP A 73 8.77 0.81 8.35
N MET A 74 9.66 -0.11 7.98
CA MET A 74 9.95 -0.43 6.59
C MET A 74 8.87 -1.38 6.05
N VAL A 75 8.23 -0.99 4.95
CA VAL A 75 7.12 -1.75 4.36
C VAL A 75 7.27 -1.89 2.85
N LYS A 76 6.74 -2.98 2.28
CA LYS A 76 6.43 -3.07 0.85
C LYS A 76 4.93 -2.99 0.64
N VAL A 77 4.52 -2.01 -0.15
CA VAL A 77 3.12 -1.77 -0.45
C VAL A 77 2.82 -2.27 -1.85
N TYR A 78 1.93 -3.26 -1.93
CA TYR A 78 1.39 -3.80 -3.17
C TYR A 78 0.05 -3.14 -3.43
N GLY A 79 -0.15 -2.59 -4.62
CA GLY A 79 -1.42 -1.93 -4.91
C GLY A 79 -1.47 -1.28 -6.28
N ARG A 80 -2.59 -0.60 -6.53
CA ARG A 80 -2.81 0.15 -7.77
C ARG A 80 -2.40 1.60 -7.57
N PHE A 81 -1.47 2.09 -8.39
CA PHE A 81 -1.01 3.48 -8.32
C PHE A 81 -1.97 4.43 -9.03
N LEU A 82 -2.38 5.51 -8.38
CA LEU A 82 -3.31 6.52 -8.91
C LEU A 82 -2.63 7.82 -9.36
N GLY A 83 -1.32 7.97 -9.11
CA GLY A 83 -0.52 9.15 -9.46
C GLY A 83 0.06 9.84 -8.22
N ASP A 84 -0.76 10.00 -7.18
CA ASP A 84 -0.43 10.61 -5.90
C ASP A 84 -0.74 9.69 -4.70
N ALA A 85 -1.43 8.58 -4.98
CA ALA A 85 -1.81 7.58 -3.99
C ALA A 85 -1.66 6.15 -4.51
N ILE A 86 -1.61 5.19 -3.59
CA ILE A 86 -1.67 3.75 -3.86
C ILE A 86 -2.89 3.20 -3.12
N ILE A 87 -3.79 2.56 -3.87
CA ILE A 87 -4.83 1.72 -3.28
C ILE A 87 -4.19 0.36 -3.03
N ALA A 88 -3.85 0.08 -1.78
CA ALA A 88 -3.09 -1.08 -1.38
C ALA A 88 -3.98 -2.31 -1.27
N THR A 89 -3.55 -3.39 -1.90
CA THR A 89 -4.12 -4.75 -1.78
C THR A 89 -3.33 -5.59 -0.77
N ALA A 90 -2.05 -5.26 -0.56
CA ALA A 90 -1.26 -5.86 0.50
C ALA A 90 -0.20 -4.90 1.06
N ILE A 91 0.12 -5.08 2.33
CA ILE A 91 1.22 -4.43 3.03
C ILE A 91 2.09 -5.53 3.63
N GLU A 92 3.32 -5.66 3.15
CA GLU A 92 4.32 -6.57 3.69
C GLU A 92 5.23 -5.80 4.64
N THR A 93 5.39 -6.34 5.84
CA THR A 93 6.33 -5.88 6.86
C THR A 93 7.33 -7.00 7.12
N GLU A 94 8.35 -6.75 7.94
CA GLU A 94 9.23 -7.82 8.43
C GLU A 94 8.45 -8.93 9.18
N LYS A 95 7.38 -8.57 9.89
CA LYS A 95 6.68 -9.48 10.83
C LYS A 95 5.48 -10.18 10.23
N ALA A 96 4.80 -9.54 9.29
CA ALA A 96 3.54 -10.01 8.75
C ALA A 96 3.26 -9.44 7.35
N LEU A 97 2.50 -10.21 6.58
CA LEU A 97 1.87 -9.78 5.34
C LEU A 97 0.37 -9.55 5.61
N PHE A 98 -0.08 -8.31 5.49
CA PHE A 98 -1.48 -7.94 5.59
C PHE A 98 -2.06 -7.88 4.17
N THR A 99 -3.14 -8.60 3.92
CA THR A 99 -3.81 -8.65 2.61
C THR A 99 -5.28 -8.32 2.76
N THR A 100 -5.85 -7.65 1.76
CA THR A 100 -7.31 -7.52 1.63
C THR A 100 -7.80 -8.59 0.66
N GLU A 101 -8.99 -9.16 0.88
CA GLU A 101 -9.58 -10.09 -0.09
C GLU A 101 -9.82 -9.37 -1.44
N GLU A 102 -9.67 -10.13 -2.54
CA GLU A 102 -9.75 -9.67 -3.95
C GLU A 102 -11.17 -9.26 -4.37
#